data_AF-C0QC27-F1
#
_entry.id   AF-C0QC27-F1
#
_cell.length_a   1.000
_cell.length_b   1.000
_cell.length_c   1.000
_cell.angle_alpha   90.00
_cell.angle_beta   90.00
_cell.angle_gamma   90.00
#
_symmetry.space_group_name_H-M   'P 1'
#
loop_
_entity.id
_entity.type
_entity.pdbx_description
1 polymer ?
#
loop_
_entity_poly.entity_id
_entity_poly.type
_entity_poly.pdbx_seq_one_letter_code
_entity_poly.pdbx_strand_id
1 'polypeptide(L)' 'MVYQIKCAWCGKFIKTKEGPANSFALRMEKQGLPIISHGMCEACRKKVMDEIRSKDKGGKKND' A
#
# COMPACT_ATOMS: atom_id res chain seq x y z
N MET A 1 19.55 -0.15 2.63
CA MET A 1 18.99 -0.59 1.34
C MET A 1 17.78 0.26 0.97
N VAL A 2 17.53 0.43 -0.32
CA VAL A 2 16.40 1.23 -0.83
C VAL A 2 15.21 0.32 -1.12
N TYR A 3 14.07 0.61 -0.49
CA TYR A 3 12.81 -0.08 -0.69
C TYR A 3 11.89 0.79 -1.54
N GLN A 4 11.27 0.22 -2.56
CA GLN A 4 10.17 0.86 -3.29
C GLN A 4 8.87 0.65 -2.52
N ILE A 5 8.05 1.69 -2.39
CA ILE A 5 6.70 1.58 -1.83
C ILE A 5 5.71 1.63 -2.98
N LYS A 6 4.92 0.57 -3.15
CA LYS A 6 3.82 0.51 -4.12
C LYS A 6 2.47 0.40 -3.41
N CYS A 7 1.43 0.92 -4.04
CA CYS A 7 0.07 0.81 -3.54
C CYS A 7 -0.40 -0.65 -3.65
N ALA A 8 -0.87 -1.24 -2.54
CA ALA A 8 -1.45 -2.58 -2.53
C ALA A 8 -2.78 -2.68 -3.31
N TRP A 9 -3.49 -1.55 -3.49
CA TRP A 9 -4.78 -1.53 -4.18
C TRP A 9 -4.65 -1.34 -5.69
N CYS A 10 -3.76 -0.45 -6.14
CA CYS A 10 -3.67 -0.08 -7.56
C CYS A 10 -2.29 -0.29 -8.17
N GLY A 11 -1.33 -0.83 -7.42
CA GLY A 11 0.04 -1.07 -7.89
C GLY A 11 0.90 0.18 -8.11
N LYS A 12 0.32 1.38 -8.03
CA LYS A 12 1.03 2.65 -8.30
C LYS A 12 2.23 2.82 -7.37
N PHE A 13 3.36 3.27 -7.93
CA PHE A 13 4.52 3.70 -7.16
C PHE A 13 4.16 4.92 -6.30
N ILE A 14 4.55 4.88 -5.02
CA ILE A 14 4.27 5.92 -4.04
C ILE A 14 5.55 6.72 -3.76
N LYS A 15 6.60 6.04 -3.28
CA LYS A 15 7.89 6.64 -2.91
C LYS A 15 8.94 5.56 -2.70
N THR A 16 10.19 5.97 -2.50
CA THR A 16 11.24 5.12 -1.94
C THR A 16 11.42 5.39 -0.44
N LYS A 17 11.96 4.42 0.28
CA LYS A 17 12.45 4.61 1.65
C LYS A 17 13.77 3.87 1.84
N GLU A 18 14.60 4.40 2.72
CA GLU A 18 15.77 3.68 3.20
C GLU A 18 15.39 2.86 4.44
N GLY A 19 16.03 1.69 4.58
CA GLY A 19 15.82 0.83 5.73
C GLY A 19 16.96 -0.15 5.93
N PRO A 20 16.99 -0.79 7.12
CA PRO A 20 17.99 -1.79 7.43
C PRO A 20 17.91 -2.96 6.44
N ALA A 21 19.06 -3.59 6.23
CA ALA A 21 19.17 -4.79 5.45
C ALA A 21 18.63 -5.99 6.24
N ASN A 22 17.65 -6.70 5.68
CA ASN A 22 17.26 -8.01 6.19
C ASN A 22 17.62 -9.10 5.16
N SER A 23 17.60 -10.36 5.60
CA SER A 23 18.00 -11.51 4.76
C SER A 23 17.21 -11.60 3.46
N PHE A 24 15.92 -11.24 3.47
CA PHE A 24 15.08 -11.19 2.28
C PHE A 24 15.54 -10.13 1.29
N ALA A 25 15.76 -8.91 1.77
CA ALA A 25 16.15 -7.78 0.95
C ALA A 25 17.54 -8.00 0.32
N LEU A 26 18.48 -8.60 1.07
CA LEU A 26 19.80 -8.96 0.55
C LEU A 26 19.72 -10.02 -0.56
N ARG A 27 18.78 -10.97 -0.45
CA ARG A 27 18.56 -11.98 -1.50
C ARG A 27 17.98 -11.37 -2.77
N MET A 28 17.02 -10.45 -2.63
CA MET A 28 16.43 -9.73 -3.77
C MET A 28 17.45 -8.85 -4.48
N GLU A 29 18.28 -8.15 -3.71
CA GLU A 29 19.39 -7.32 -4.24
C GLU A 29 20.39 -8.17 -5.03
N LYS A 30 20.79 -9.34 -4.52
CA LYS A 30 21.66 -10.30 -5.23
C LYS A 30 21.07 -10.81 -6.56
N GLN A 31 19.75 -10.82 -6.68
CA GLN A 31 19.05 -11.19 -7.92
C GLN A 31 18.81 -9.99 -8.85
N GLY A 32 19.24 -8.78 -8.46
CA GLY A 32 18.96 -7.56 -9.21
C GLY A 32 17.49 -7.14 -9.20
N LEU A 33 16.68 -7.69 -8.27
CA LEU A 33 15.25 -7.41 -8.20
C LEU A 33 14.96 -6.24 -7.25
N PRO A 34 14.00 -5.37 -7.58
CA PRO A 34 13.61 -4.28 -6.69
C PRO A 34 12.92 -4.83 -5.44
N ILE A 35 13.29 -4.29 -4.28
CA ILE A 35 12.68 -4.66 -3.01
C ILE A 35 11.43 -3.82 -2.82
N ILE A 36 10.26 -4.47 -2.84
CA ILE A 36 8.96 -3.79 -2.80
C ILE A 36 8.33 -3.96 -1.42
N SER A 37 7.92 -2.85 -0.83
CA SER A 37 7.00 -2.79 0.31
C SER A 37 5.66 -2.23 -0.14
N HIS A 38 4.60 -2.63 0.56
CA HIS A 38 3.23 -2.27 0.19
C HIS A 38 2.67 -1.23 1.16
N GLY A 39 1.97 -0.24 0.60
CA GLY A 39 1.21 0.77 1.35
C GLY A 39 -0.10 1.08 0.62
N MET A 40 -0.80 2.14 1.03
CA MET A 40 -2.01 2.61 0.33
C MET A 40 -1.79 4.05 -0.15
N CYS A 41 -1.99 4.30 -1.45
CA CYS A 41 -1.92 5.66 -1.96
C CYS A 41 -3.13 6.48 -1.52
N GLU A 42 -2.98 7.79 -1.47
CA GLU A 42 -4.03 8.70 -0.99
C GLU A 42 -5.32 8.59 -1.80
N ALA A 43 -5.23 8.40 -3.12
CA ALA A 43 -6.39 8.22 -3.97
C ALA A 43 -7.20 6.96 -3.60
N CYS A 44 -6.53 5.82 -3.40
CA CYS A 44 -7.19 4.59 -2.96
C CYS A 44 -7.72 4.73 -1.53
N ARG A 45 -6.97 5.37 -0.64
CA ARG A 45 -7.40 5.65 0.73
C ARG A 45 -8.68 6.46 0.76
N LYS A 46 -8.74 7.55 -0.02
CA LYS A 46 -9.92 8.40 -0.09
C LYS A 46 -11.14 7.62 -0.59
N LYS A 47 -11.00 6.88 -1.69
CA LYS A 47 -12.08 6.02 -2.22
C LYS A 47 -12.62 5.05 -1.17
N VAL A 48 -11.73 4.29 -0.52
CA VAL A 48 -12.12 3.30 0.51
C VAL A 48 -12.80 3.98 1.70
N MET A 49 -12.26 5.12 2.18
CA MET A 49 -12.85 5.84 3.30
C MET A 49 -14.21 6.47 2.95
N ASP A 50 -14.38 6.95 1.71
CA ASP A 50 -15.65 7.49 1.23
C ASP A 50 -16.71 6.39 1.07
N GLU A 51 -16.33 5.19 0.62
CA GLU A 51 -17.21 4.01 0.58
C GLU A 51 -17.66 3.58 1.99
N ILE A 52 -16.74 3.55 2.96
CA ILE A 52 -17.06 3.22 4.35
C ILE A 52 -18.05 4.25 4.93
N ARG A 53 -17.79 5.54 4.75
CA ARG A 53 -18.66 6.63 5.24
C ARG A 53 -20.04 6.62 4.57
N SER A 54 -20.10 6.26 3.29
CA SER A 54 -21.36 6.15 2.56
C SER A 54 -22.22 4.99 3.06
N LYS A 55 -21.60 3.88 3.49
CA LYS A 55 -22.31 2.74 4.08
C LYS A 55 -22.86 3.05 5.47
N ASP A 56 -22.17 3.86 6.27
CA ASP A 56 -22.61 4.25 7.61
C ASP A 56 -23.92 5.08 7.58
N LYS A 57 -24.12 5.88 6.53
CA LYS A 57 -25.34 6.69 6.33
C LYS A 57 -26.57 5.89 5.84
N GLY A 58 -26.42 4.61 5.52
CA GLY A 58 -27.51 3.73 5.06
C GLY A 58 -28.06 2.78 6.12
N GLY A 59 -27.47 2.74 7.32
CA GLY A 59 -27.82 1.80 8.38
C GLY A 59 -28.99 2.22 9.26
N LYS A 60 -30.16 2.54 8.69
CA LYS A 60 -31.46 2.53 9.39
C LYS A 60 -32.62 2.49 8.38
N LYS A 61 -32.79 1.36 7.70
CA LYS A 61 -34.08 0.92 7.14
C LYS A 61 -34.17 -0.60 7.28
N ASN A 62 -34.88 -1.02 8.32
CA ASN A 62 -35.62 -2.27 8.57
C ASN A 62 -36.58 -1.83 9.70
N ASP A 63 -37.90 -1.94 9.69
CA ASP A 63 -38.92 -2.56 8.82
C ASP A 63 -40.18 -1.66 8.97
#